data_AF-A0A9E3FXN4-F1
#
_entry.id   AF-A0A9E3FXN4-F1
#
_cell.length_a   1.000
_cell.length_b   1.000
_cell.length_c   1.000
_cell.angle_alpha   90.00
_cell.angle_beta   90.00
_cell.angle_gamma   90.00
#
_symmetry.space_group_name_H-M   'P 1'
#
loop_
_entity.id
_entity.type
_entity.pdbx_description
1 polymer ?
#
loop_
_entity_poly.entity_id
_entity_poly.type
_entity_poly.pdbx_seq_one_letter_code
_entity_poly.pdbx_strand_id
1 'polypeptide(L)'
;MSLNLSDREKACLAWSARGKSSWEIGQILAISEHTAVFHIKNAMRKLGTNNRTLAAVKAIQLGLIEAALGDDAPVLRRASGE
;
A
#
# COMPACT_ATOMS: atom_id res chain seq x y z
N MET A 1 5.61 18.31 9.25
CA MET A 1 4.53 17.86 8.35
C MET A 1 4.50 16.34 8.41
N SER A 2 3.54 15.74 9.12
CA SER A 2 3.50 14.29 9.33
C SER A 2 2.72 13.65 8.19
N LEU A 3 3.39 12.87 7.34
CA LEU A 3 2.76 12.11 6.26
C LEU A 3 2.20 10.82 6.86
N ASN A 4 1.01 10.89 7.47
CA ASN A 4 0.38 9.74 8.09
C ASN A 4 -0.43 8.93 7.06
N LEU A 5 0.20 7.90 6.52
CA LEU A 5 -0.48 6.83 5.80
C LEU A 5 -1.22 5.93 6.79
N SER A 6 -2.45 5.55 6.45
CA SER A 6 -3.19 4.52 7.17
C SER A 6 -2.54 3.15 6.97
N ASP A 7 -2.78 2.21 7.87
CA ASP A 7 -2.20 0.86 7.75
C ASP A 7 -2.56 0.19 6.42
N ARG A 8 -3.80 0.36 5.96
CA ARG A 8 -4.24 -0.15 4.63
C ARG A 8 -3.45 0.44 3.48
N GLU A 9 -3.16 1.74 3.52
CA GLU A 9 -2.38 2.43 2.50
C GLU A 9 -0.93 1.94 2.51
N LYS A 10 -0.35 1.79 3.70
CA LYS A 10 0.99 1.22 3.89
C LYS A 10 1.07 -0.21 3.35
N ALA A 11 0.12 -1.06 3.71
CA ALA A 11 0.07 -2.45 3.24
C ALA A 11 -0.07 -2.54 1.72
N CYS A 12 -0.95 -1.74 1.12
CA CYS A 12 -1.08 -1.70 -0.34
C CYS A 12 0.20 -1.22 -1.02
N LEU A 13 0.88 -0.20 -0.50
CA LEU A 13 2.16 0.24 -1.04
C LEU A 13 3.28 -0.78 -0.83
N ALA A 14 3.30 -1.49 0.30
CA ALA A 14 4.29 -2.53 0.59
C ALA A 14 4.21 -3.70 -0.40
N TRP A 15 3.00 -4.16 -0.71
CA TRP A 15 2.78 -5.17 -1.74
C TRP A 15 3.02 -4.63 -3.15
N SER A 16 2.69 -3.36 -3.41
CA SER A 16 3.04 -2.70 -4.66
C SER A 16 4.55 -2.57 -4.87
N ALA A 17 5.33 -2.32 -3.82
CA ALA A 17 6.79 -2.27 -3.88
C ALA A 17 7.40 -3.62 -4.29
N ARG A 18 6.71 -4.72 -3.95
CA ARG A 18 7.06 -6.10 -4.30
C ARG A 18 6.55 -6.53 -5.69
N GLY A 19 6.01 -5.59 -6.47
CA GLY A 19 5.51 -5.87 -7.82
C GLY A 19 4.13 -6.52 -7.89
N LYS A 20 3.38 -6.60 -6.79
CA LYS A 20 2.02 -7.16 -6.81
C LYS A 20 1.03 -6.23 -7.51
N SER A 21 0.21 -6.82 -8.37
CA SER A 21 -0.90 -6.14 -9.05
C SER A 21 -2.01 -5.76 -8.07
N SER A 22 -2.84 -4.78 -8.41
CA SER A 22 -3.94 -4.35 -7.51
C SER A 22 -4.91 -5.50 -7.19
N TRP A 23 -5.14 -6.38 -8.16
CA TRP A 23 -5.91 -7.61 -7.97
C TRP A 23 -5.25 -8.55 -6.95
N GLU A 24 -3.95 -8.85 -7.09
CA GLU A 24 -3.19 -9.69 -6.15
C GLU A 24 -3.21 -9.09 -4.74
N ILE A 25 -3.02 -7.77 -4.63
CA ILE A 25 -3.11 -7.03 -3.37
C ILE A 25 -4.49 -7.22 -2.72
N GLY A 26 -5.56 -7.15 -3.52
CA GLY A 26 -6.92 -7.42 -3.06
C GLY A 26 -7.06 -8.84 -2.50
N GLN A 27 -6.53 -9.84 -3.20
CA GLN A 27 -6.53 -11.23 -2.73
C GLN A 27 -5.76 -11.38 -1.41
N ILE A 28 -4.57 -10.81 -1.31
CA ILE A 28 -3.70 -10.91 -0.14
C ILE A 28 -4.29 -10.21 1.09
N LEU A 29 -4.86 -9.01 0.89
CA LEU A 29 -5.45 -8.21 1.97
C LEU A 29 -6.94 -8.53 2.21
N ALA A 30 -7.48 -9.49 1.48
CA ALA A 30 -8.87 -9.92 1.52
C ALA A 30 -9.89 -8.76 1.32
N ILE A 31 -9.59 -7.85 0.38
CA ILE A 31 -10.40 -6.71 -0.07
C ILE A 31 -10.63 -6.76 -1.58
N SER A 32 -11.59 -5.99 -2.09
CA SER A 32 -11.80 -5.88 -3.54
C SER A 32 -10.62 -5.18 -4.23
N GLU A 33 -10.33 -5.53 -5.48
CA GLU A 33 -9.34 -4.83 -6.31
C GLU A 33 -9.59 -3.32 -6.34
N HIS A 34 -10.87 -2.92 -6.47
CA HIS A 34 -11.27 -1.52 -6.45
C HIS A 34 -10.87 -0.81 -5.14
N THR A 35 -11.01 -1.49 -4.00
CA THR A 35 -10.60 -0.98 -2.68
C THR A 35 -9.07 -0.87 -2.58
N ALA A 36 -8.32 -1.84 -3.12
CA ALA A 36 -6.86 -1.75 -3.20
C ALA A 36 -6.41 -0.55 -4.05
N VAL A 37 -7.03 -0.34 -5.23
CA VAL A 37 -6.77 0.83 -6.09
C VAL A 37 -7.10 2.13 -5.36
N PHE A 38 -8.20 2.18 -4.62
CA PHE A 38 -8.59 3.35 -3.83
C PHE A 38 -7.53 3.70 -2.79
N HIS A 39 -7.05 2.74 -2.00
CA HIS A 39 -5.99 2.98 -1.02
C HIS A 39 -4.67 3.41 -1.67
N ILE A 40 -4.27 2.78 -2.78
CA ILE A 40 -3.05 3.19 -3.51
C ILE A 40 -3.17 4.64 -4.01
N LYS A 41 -4.33 5.02 -4.57
CA LYS A 41 -4.59 6.40 -5.02
C LYS A 41 -4.54 7.40 -3.87
N ASN A 42 -5.10 7.06 -2.72
CA ASN A 42 -5.07 7.96 -1.56
C ASN A 42 -3.64 8.09 -1.01
N ALA A 43 -2.88 7.00 -0.96
CA ALA A 43 -1.47 7.01 -0.59
C ALA A 43 -0.63 7.85 -1.56
N MET A 44 -0.86 7.71 -2.86
CA MET A 44 -0.24 8.54 -3.91
C MET A 44 -0.51 10.03 -3.71
N ARG A 45 -1.76 10.39 -3.42
CA ARG A 45 -2.15 11.78 -3.13
C ARG A 45 -1.45 12.32 -1.89
N LYS A 46 -1.43 11.55 -0.80
CA LYS A 46 -0.74 11.92 0.45
C LYS A 46 0.76 12.09 0.25
N LEU A 47 1.39 11.23 -0.55
CA LEU A 47 2.83 11.29 -0.85
C LEU A 47 3.18 12.30 -1.94
N GLY A 48 2.20 12.91 -2.62
CA GLY A 48 2.42 13.85 -3.71
C GLY A 48 3.09 13.19 -4.92
N THR A 49 2.64 11.99 -5.30
CA THR A 49 3.17 11.23 -6.43
C THR A 49 2.06 10.84 -7.39
N ASN A 50 2.34 10.80 -8.70
CA ASN A 50 1.38 10.37 -9.72
C ASN A 50 1.60 8.92 -10.19
N ASN A 51 2.55 8.21 -9.60
CA ASN A 51 2.88 6.83 -10.00
C ASN A 51 2.99 5.96 -8.75
N ARG A 52 2.35 4.79 -8.76
CA ARG A 52 2.36 3.84 -7.62
C ARG A 52 3.77 3.35 -7.28
N THR A 53 4.63 3.20 -8.28
CA THR A 53 6.04 2.81 -8.06
C THR A 53 6.80 3.92 -7.36
N LEU A 54 6.62 5.18 -7.79
CA LEU A 54 7.21 6.34 -7.11
C LEU A 54 6.66 6.50 -5.68
N ALA A 55 5.37 6.24 -5.48
CA ALA A 55 4.74 6.25 -4.16
C ALA A 55 5.36 5.20 -3.24
N ALA A 56 5.54 3.97 -3.72
CA ALA A 56 6.19 2.90 -2.99
C ALA A 56 7.64 3.29 -2.62
N VAL A 57 8.45 3.72 -3.58
CA VAL A 57 9.84 4.17 -3.35
C VAL A 57 9.90 5.31 -2.34
N LYS A 58 9.03 6.31 -2.48
CA LYS A 58 8.99 7.46 -1.56
C LYS A 58 8.56 7.03 -0.15
N ALA A 59 7.59 6.13 -0.03
CA ALA A 59 7.18 5.59 1.27
C ALA A 59 8.30 4.80 1.96
N ILE A 60 9.12 4.06 1.19
CA ILE A 60 10.32 3.37 1.71
C ILE A 60 11.37 4.39 2.19
N GLN A 61 11.67 5.40 1.36
CA GLN A 61 12.64 6.46 1.70
C GLN A 61 12.23 7.26 2.96
N LEU A 62 10.93 7.41 3.18
CA LEU A 62 10.37 8.08 4.36
C LEU A 62 10.26 7.15 5.59
N GLY A 63 10.65 5.87 5.47
CA GLY A 63 10.51 4.88 6.55
C GLY A 63 9.06 4.54 6.91
N LEU A 64 8.11 4.79 6.00
CA LEU A 64 6.67 4.54 6.24
C LEU A 64 6.27 3.08 5.97
N ILE A 65 7.02 2.39 5.12
CA ILE A 65 6.84 0.97 4.76
C ILE A 65 8.21 0.30 4.59
N GLU A 66 8.25 -1.02 4.76
CA GLU A 66 9.46 -1.81 4.53
C GLU A 66 9.42 -2.53 3.18
N ALA A 67 10.50 -2.34 2.41
CA ALA A 67 10.79 -3.12 1.22
C ALA A 67 11.49 -4.43 1.61
N ALA A 68 10.87 -5.26 2.45
CA ALA A 68 11.43 -6.60 2.64
C ALA A 68 11.28 -7.33 1.30
N LEU A 69 12.41 -7.77 0.74
CA LEU A 69 12.50 -8.53 -0.50
C LEU A 69 11.91 -9.96 -0.36
N GLY A 70 11.24 -10.27 0.76
CA GLY A 70 10.54 -11.52 1.04
C GLY A 70 9.01 -11.42 0.94
N ASP A 71 8.36 -12.58 0.84
CA ASP A 71 6.91 -12.77 0.73
C ASP A 71 6.13 -12.42 2.03
N ASP A 72 6.79 -11.90 3.05
CA ASP A 72 6.29 -11.70 4.42
C ASP A 72 5.83 -10.25 4.68
N ALA A 73 5.06 -9.66 3.76
CA ALA A 73 4.41 -8.38 4.04
C ALA A 73 3.22 -8.53 5.02
N PRO A 74 2.88 -7.47 5.78
CA PRO A 74 1.83 -7.54 6.80
C PRO A 74 0.48 -7.87 6.17
N VAL A 75 -0.08 -9.02 6.57
CA VAL A 75 -1.47 -9.37 6.29
C VAL A 75 -2.34 -8.65 7.32
N LEU A 76 -2.95 -7.54 6.88
CA LEU A 76 -3.90 -6.82 7.72
C LEU A 76 -5.21 -7.61 7.78
N ARG A 77 -5.54 -8.15 8.96
CA ARG A 77 -6.81 -8.81 9.25
C ARG A 77 -7.97 -7.91 8.82
N ARG A 78 -9.05 -8.47 8.25
CA ARG A 78 -10.22 -7.71 7.78
C ARG A 78 -10.67 -6.73 8.87
N ALA A 79 -10.59 -5.43 8.56
CA ALA A 79 -11.32 -4.44 9.32
C ALA A 79 -12.76 -4.57 8.87
N SER A 80 -13.64 -5.00 9.78
CA SER A 80 -15.07 -4.97 9.55
C SER A 80 -15.48 -3.54 9.21
N GLY A 81 -15.97 -3.33 7.99
CA GLY A 81 -16.81 -2.20 7.58
C GLY A 81 -16.24 -0.78 7.79
N GLU A 82 -15.80 -0.16 6.69
CA GLU A 82 -15.98 1.28 6.46
C GLU A 82 -16.85 1.46 5.22
#